data_AF-A0A2T7FYS4-F1
#
_entry.id   AF-A0A2T7FYS4-F1
#
_cell.length_a   1.000
_cell.length_b   1.000
_cell.length_c   1.000
_cell.angle_alpha   90.00
_cell.angle_beta   90.00
_cell.angle_gamma   90.00
#
_symmetry.space_group_name_H-M   'P 1'
#
loop_
_entity.id
_entity.type
_entity.pdbx_description
1 polymer ?
#
loop_
_entity_poly.entity_id
_entity_poly.type
_entity_poly.pdbx_seq_one_letter_code
_entity_poly.pdbx_strand_id
1 'polypeptide(L)'
;MVMKSAGFVVGAGLAALAVWLFYALTTVRDDDLLAAVLGDHCLPYVQSGPAPFADMGRAPGVYDAIEPREGVSDGAARLIHDGRFVAQWGIYDGLRFCEVKSTSASVSPTVFEVEPSGFIPRYTELIAPFAPLVPDVETLRDGPRSIGWYGADRAPTEGLRVLMVASPGRVASVLAVAPAHD
;
A
#
# COMPACT_ATOMS: atom_id res chain seq x y z
N MET A 1 30.42 40.30 -23.46
CA MET A 1 30.33 39.16 -22.51
C MET A 1 28.92 38.92 -21.97
N VAL A 2 28.11 39.95 -21.70
CA VAL A 2 26.75 39.85 -21.10
C VAL A 2 25.75 38.96 -21.87
N MET A 3 25.84 38.93 -23.20
CA MET A 3 24.87 38.23 -24.05
C MET A 3 25.06 36.70 -24.07
N LYS A 4 26.28 36.20 -23.82
CA LYS A 4 26.56 34.75 -23.70
C LYS A 4 26.10 34.19 -22.35
N SER A 5 26.26 34.96 -21.27
CA SER A 5 25.74 34.59 -19.95
C SER A 5 24.22 34.55 -19.92
N ALA A 6 23.54 35.46 -20.63
CA ALA A 6 22.08 35.47 -20.71
C ALA A 6 21.52 34.20 -21.41
N GLY A 7 22.12 33.79 -22.53
CA GLY A 7 21.72 32.56 -23.24
C GLY A 7 21.95 31.29 -22.41
N PHE A 8 23.06 31.24 -21.65
CA PHE A 8 23.34 30.12 -20.75
C PHE A 8 22.35 30.03 -19.58
N VAL A 9 22.01 31.16 -18.95
CA VAL A 9 21.07 31.20 -17.82
C VAL A 9 19.65 30.81 -18.27
N VAL A 10 19.20 31.29 -19.43
CA VAL A 10 17.88 30.92 -19.98
C VAL A 10 17.83 29.44 -20.36
N GLY A 11 18.89 28.92 -21.01
CA GLY A 11 18.98 27.49 -21.34
C GLY A 11 19.01 26.58 -20.11
N ALA A 12 19.77 26.95 -19.09
CA ALA A 12 19.82 26.22 -17.81
C ALA A 12 18.47 26.28 -17.07
N GLY A 13 17.78 27.43 -17.10
CA GLY A 13 16.45 27.58 -16.50
C GLY A 13 15.39 26.70 -17.17
N LEU A 14 15.38 26.64 -18.51
CA LEU A 14 14.47 25.78 -19.25
C LEU A 14 14.77 24.29 -19.02
N ALA A 15 16.04 23.91 -18.97
CA ALA A 15 16.43 22.54 -18.65
C ALA A 15 16.02 22.14 -17.23
N ALA A 16 16.21 23.03 -16.24
CA ALA A 16 15.80 22.77 -14.86
C ALA A 16 14.28 22.59 -14.73
N LEU A 17 13.49 23.41 -15.43
CA LEU A 17 12.03 23.26 -15.47
C LEU A 17 11.59 21.96 -16.14
N ALA A 18 12.24 21.57 -17.24
CA ALA A 18 11.93 20.31 -17.92
C ALA A 18 12.26 19.09 -17.04
N VAL A 19 13.40 19.11 -16.34
CA VAL A 19 13.77 18.06 -15.38
C VAL A 19 12.81 18.03 -14.20
N TRP A 20 12.43 19.19 -13.66
CA TRP A 20 11.45 19.26 -12.57
C TRP A 20 10.08 18.75 -13.00
N LEU A 21 9.60 19.11 -14.18
CA LEU A 21 8.32 18.65 -14.72
C LEU A 21 8.36 17.15 -14.99
N PHE A 22 9.44 16.65 -15.59
CA PHE A 22 9.64 15.22 -15.81
C PHE A 22 9.62 14.48 -14.47
N TYR A 23 10.41 14.94 -13.49
CA TYR A 23 10.43 14.37 -12.15
C TYR A 23 9.03 14.40 -11.50
N ALA A 24 8.33 15.52 -11.55
CA ALA A 24 6.97 15.64 -11.00
C ALA A 24 5.97 14.69 -11.67
N LEU A 25 6.13 14.40 -12.97
CA LEU A 25 5.25 13.52 -13.73
C LEU A 25 5.63 12.03 -13.62
N THR A 26 6.89 11.71 -13.32
CA THR A 26 7.37 10.32 -13.27
C THR A 26 7.65 9.81 -11.87
N THR A 27 7.65 10.67 -10.84
CA THR A 27 7.86 10.22 -9.46
C THR A 27 6.58 9.58 -8.96
N VAL A 28 6.59 8.25 -8.87
CA VAL A 28 5.54 7.50 -8.21
C VAL A 28 5.74 7.65 -6.70
N ARG A 29 4.78 8.27 -6.02
CA ARG A 29 4.85 8.47 -4.56
C ARG A 29 4.43 7.20 -3.85
N ASP A 30 5.06 6.91 -2.72
CA ASP A 30 4.71 5.76 -1.89
C ASP A 30 3.25 5.81 -1.39
N ASP A 31 2.67 7.01 -1.24
CA ASP A 31 1.25 7.18 -0.94
C ASP A 31 0.35 6.71 -2.09
N ASP A 32 0.70 7.01 -3.33
CA ASP A 32 -0.02 6.51 -4.51
C ASP A 32 0.14 4.99 -4.64
N LEU A 33 1.33 4.47 -4.31
CA LEU A 33 1.56 3.02 -4.29
C LEU A 33 0.71 2.33 -3.23
N LEU A 34 0.64 2.86 -2.02
CA LEU A 34 -0.19 2.29 -0.95
C LEU A 34 -1.67 2.38 -1.30
N ALA A 35 -2.11 3.49 -1.88
CA ALA A 35 -3.48 3.64 -2.38
C ALA A 35 -3.81 2.59 -3.45
N ALA A 36 -2.93 2.36 -4.43
CA ALA A 36 -3.13 1.33 -5.46
C ALA A 36 -3.09 -0.09 -4.87
N VAL A 37 -2.16 -0.38 -3.97
CA VAL A 37 -2.08 -1.67 -3.26
C VAL A 37 -3.40 -1.98 -2.56
N LEU A 38 -3.97 -1.01 -1.85
CA LEU A 38 -5.20 -1.22 -1.11
C LEU A 38 -6.42 -1.22 -2.04
N GLY A 39 -6.59 -0.18 -2.86
CA GLY A 39 -7.78 0.08 -3.67
C GLY A 39 -7.88 -0.77 -4.92
N ASP A 40 -6.79 -1.00 -5.64
CA ASP A 40 -6.82 -1.69 -6.94
C ASP A 40 -6.54 -3.19 -6.83
N HIS A 41 -5.93 -3.62 -5.71
CA HIS A 41 -5.51 -5.01 -5.54
C HIS A 41 -6.18 -5.69 -4.35
N CYS A 42 -5.93 -5.21 -3.12
CA CYS A 42 -6.39 -5.93 -1.93
C CYS A 42 -7.91 -5.90 -1.74
N LEU A 43 -8.53 -4.73 -1.80
CA LEU A 43 -9.99 -4.59 -1.59
C LEU A 43 -10.81 -5.33 -2.66
N PRO A 44 -10.51 -5.24 -3.97
CA PRO A 44 -11.19 -6.04 -4.98
C PRO A 44 -11.05 -7.54 -4.76
N TYR A 45 -9.84 -8.01 -4.41
CA TYR A 45 -9.60 -9.44 -4.18
C TYR A 45 -10.45 -9.97 -3.02
N VAL A 46 -10.40 -9.33 -1.86
CA VAL A 46 -11.12 -9.85 -0.68
C VAL A 46 -12.63 -9.86 -0.88
N GLN A 47 -13.16 -8.95 -1.72
CA GLN A 47 -14.59 -8.91 -2.02
C GLN A 47 -15.04 -9.90 -3.10
N SER A 48 -14.30 -9.99 -4.20
CA SER A 48 -14.79 -10.66 -5.42
C SER A 48 -13.97 -11.89 -5.83
N GLY A 49 -12.76 -12.06 -5.30
CA GLY A 49 -11.92 -13.25 -5.55
C GLY A 49 -10.90 -13.21 -6.71
N PRO A 50 -10.85 -12.23 -7.65
CA PRO A 50 -9.77 -12.18 -8.65
C PRO A 50 -8.41 -12.01 -8.00
N ALA A 51 -7.45 -12.87 -8.38
CA ALA A 51 -6.11 -12.85 -7.81
C ALA A 51 -5.46 -11.44 -7.93
N PRO A 52 -4.98 -10.87 -6.82
CA PRO A 52 -4.38 -9.54 -6.82
C PRO A 52 -2.95 -9.59 -7.38
N PHE A 53 -2.42 -8.42 -7.74
CA PHE A 53 -1.02 -8.25 -8.17
C PHE A 53 -0.59 -9.10 -9.38
N ALA A 54 -1.53 -9.51 -10.24
CA ALA A 54 -1.23 -10.34 -11.42
C ALA A 54 -0.16 -9.70 -12.33
N ASP A 55 -0.21 -8.39 -12.48
CA ASP A 55 0.65 -7.62 -13.40
C ASP A 55 1.81 -6.90 -12.68
N MET A 56 2.03 -7.20 -11.40
CA MET A 56 3.01 -6.48 -10.57
C MET A 56 4.03 -7.40 -9.92
N GLY A 57 5.30 -6.99 -9.95
CA GLY A 57 6.36 -7.65 -9.21
C GLY A 57 6.66 -9.06 -9.69
N ARG A 58 7.27 -9.88 -8.83
CA ARG A 58 7.67 -11.27 -9.14
C ARG A 58 7.27 -12.25 -8.05
N ALA A 59 7.16 -13.52 -8.38
CA ALA A 59 7.05 -14.57 -7.37
C ALA A 59 8.32 -14.63 -6.48
N PRO A 60 8.19 -14.96 -5.19
CA PRO A 60 9.31 -15.29 -4.33
C PRO A 60 10.11 -16.46 -4.89
N GLY A 61 11.43 -16.32 -4.89
CA GLY A 61 12.39 -17.38 -5.17
C GLY A 61 12.86 -18.05 -3.88
N VAL A 62 13.62 -19.12 -4.03
CA VAL A 62 14.14 -19.94 -2.92
C VAL A 62 14.97 -19.14 -1.91
N TYR A 63 15.62 -18.05 -2.35
CA TYR A 63 16.51 -17.23 -1.52
C TYR A 63 15.83 -16.03 -0.86
N ASP A 64 14.55 -15.77 -1.16
CA ASP A 64 13.86 -14.59 -0.61
C ASP A 64 13.37 -14.78 0.83
N ALA A 65 13.49 -15.99 1.39
CA ALA A 65 13.06 -16.34 2.76
C ALA A 65 11.60 -15.95 3.07
N ILE A 66 10.73 -16.00 2.06
CA ILE A 66 9.29 -15.75 2.19
C ILE A 66 8.60 -17.11 2.26
N GLU A 67 8.12 -17.43 3.44
CA GLU A 67 7.33 -18.64 3.66
C GLU A 67 5.85 -18.33 3.44
N PRO A 68 5.16 -19.09 2.58
CA PRO A 68 3.71 -19.09 2.56
C PRO A 68 3.17 -19.38 3.97
N ARG A 69 2.10 -18.70 4.34
CA ARG A 69 1.46 -18.88 5.64
C ARG A 69 0.83 -20.27 5.64
N GLU A 70 1.17 -21.08 6.63
CA GLU A 70 0.60 -22.42 6.78
C GLU A 70 -0.92 -22.35 6.92
N GLY A 71 -1.62 -23.33 6.34
CA GLY A 71 -3.09 -23.41 6.37
C GLY A 71 -3.81 -22.46 5.41
N VAL A 72 -3.09 -21.75 4.54
CA VAL A 72 -3.69 -20.92 3.48
C VAL A 72 -3.98 -21.77 2.24
N SER A 73 -5.22 -21.75 1.78
CA SER A 73 -5.65 -22.29 0.47
C SER A 73 -5.83 -21.17 -0.55
N ASP A 74 -5.77 -21.52 -1.85
CA ASP A 74 -5.97 -20.59 -2.98
C ASP A 74 -5.20 -19.26 -2.86
N GLY A 75 -4.00 -19.37 -2.30
CA GLY A 75 -3.15 -18.25 -1.96
C GLY A 75 -1.84 -18.26 -2.74
N ALA A 76 -1.23 -17.09 -2.82
CA ALA A 76 0.10 -16.91 -3.37
C ALA A 76 0.77 -15.69 -2.72
N ALA A 77 2.04 -15.50 -3.05
CA ALA A 77 2.81 -14.35 -2.63
C ALA A 77 3.59 -13.77 -3.79
N ARG A 78 3.85 -12.45 -3.75
CA ARG A 78 4.68 -11.71 -4.71
C ARG A 78 5.53 -10.67 -4.01
N LEU A 79 6.74 -10.48 -4.51
CA LEU A 79 7.59 -9.35 -4.21
C LEU A 79 7.23 -8.19 -5.13
N ILE A 80 6.76 -7.09 -4.58
CA ILE A 80 6.27 -5.92 -5.32
C ILE A 80 7.14 -4.68 -5.04
N HIS A 81 7.02 -3.67 -5.90
CA HIS A 81 7.78 -2.40 -5.86
C HIS A 81 9.28 -2.64 -5.65
N ASP A 82 9.92 -3.28 -6.64
CA ASP A 82 11.35 -3.62 -6.62
C ASP A 82 11.79 -4.52 -5.45
N GLY A 83 10.85 -5.31 -4.92
CA GLY A 83 11.10 -6.25 -3.82
C GLY A 83 11.09 -5.60 -2.44
N ARG A 84 10.68 -4.33 -2.34
CA ARG A 84 10.51 -3.59 -1.08
C ARG A 84 9.44 -4.20 -0.18
N PHE A 85 8.41 -4.79 -0.78
CA PHE A 85 7.27 -5.35 -0.06
C PHE A 85 6.94 -6.76 -0.54
N VAL A 86 6.42 -7.54 0.40
CA VAL A 86 5.84 -8.86 0.17
C VAL A 86 4.34 -8.70 0.22
N ALA A 87 3.69 -8.94 -0.91
CA ALA A 87 2.26 -9.15 -1.00
C ALA A 87 1.95 -10.64 -0.82
N GLN A 88 0.98 -10.97 0.02
CA GLN A 88 0.52 -12.32 0.26
C GLN A 88 -0.99 -12.33 0.41
N TRP A 89 -1.64 -13.30 -0.23
CA TRP A 89 -3.08 -13.43 -0.18
C TRP A 89 -3.49 -14.90 -0.16
N GLY A 90 -4.76 -15.14 0.15
CA GLY A 90 -5.36 -16.47 0.11
C GLY A 90 -6.59 -16.55 1.00
N ILE A 91 -7.02 -17.78 1.26
CA ILE A 91 -8.12 -18.10 2.16
C ILE A 91 -7.54 -18.84 3.36
N TYR A 92 -7.86 -18.37 4.57
CA TYR A 92 -7.48 -18.99 5.83
C TYR A 92 -8.71 -19.05 6.73
N ASP A 93 -9.09 -20.24 7.17
CA ASP A 93 -10.23 -20.44 8.09
C ASP A 93 -11.53 -19.75 7.60
N GLY A 94 -11.84 -19.88 6.30
CA GLY A 94 -13.01 -19.24 5.68
C GLY A 94 -12.90 -17.72 5.52
N LEU A 95 -11.74 -17.11 5.78
CA LEU A 95 -11.48 -15.68 5.56
C LEU A 95 -10.56 -15.49 4.36
N ARG A 96 -10.98 -14.67 3.41
CA ARG A 96 -10.16 -14.21 2.29
C ARG A 96 -9.35 -13.00 2.74
N PHE A 97 -8.02 -13.06 2.63
CA PHE A 97 -7.12 -12.00 3.08
C PHE A 97 -6.15 -11.55 2.00
N CYS A 98 -5.79 -10.27 2.01
CA CYS A 98 -4.70 -9.69 1.25
C CYS A 98 -3.83 -8.86 2.18
N GLU A 99 -2.56 -9.21 2.29
CA GLU A 99 -1.59 -8.57 3.15
C GLU A 99 -0.43 -8.04 2.30
N VAL A 100 -0.01 -6.82 2.55
CA VAL A 100 1.26 -6.29 2.05
C VAL A 100 2.07 -5.80 3.24
N LYS A 101 3.29 -6.30 3.36
CA LYS A 101 4.22 -5.94 4.44
C LYS A 101 5.61 -5.70 3.90
N SER A 102 6.41 -4.95 4.64
CA SER A 102 7.81 -4.75 4.31
C SER A 102 8.59 -6.06 4.28
N THR A 103 9.55 -6.15 3.35
CA THR A 103 10.49 -7.27 3.33
C THR A 103 11.46 -7.17 4.50
N SER A 104 11.78 -8.31 5.13
CA SER A 104 12.85 -8.41 6.13
C SER A 104 14.23 -8.54 5.50
N ALA A 105 14.31 -8.75 4.17
CA ALA A 105 15.56 -8.92 3.44
C ALA A 105 16.33 -7.60 3.22
N SER A 106 15.72 -6.44 3.50
CA SER A 106 16.38 -5.14 3.33
C SER A 106 17.16 -4.73 4.58
N VAL A 107 18.34 -4.14 4.39
CA VAL A 107 19.23 -3.65 5.47
C VAL A 107 18.64 -2.43 6.21
N SER A 108 17.53 -1.86 5.69
CA SER A 108 16.79 -0.77 6.31
C SER A 108 15.30 -1.11 6.37
N PRO A 109 14.56 -0.66 7.40
CA PRO A 109 13.12 -0.87 7.47
C PRO A 109 12.45 -0.18 6.29
N THR A 110 11.92 -0.98 5.37
CA THR A 110 11.20 -0.48 4.21
C THR A 110 9.78 -0.16 4.66
N VAL A 111 9.30 1.06 4.40
CA VAL A 111 7.94 1.50 4.69
C VAL A 111 7.40 2.26 3.49
N PHE A 112 6.08 2.42 3.40
CA PHE A 112 5.49 3.44 2.54
C PHE A 112 5.63 4.79 3.23
N GLU A 113 6.28 5.74 2.57
CA GLU A 113 6.27 7.14 2.99
C GLU A 113 4.97 7.81 2.55
N VAL A 114 4.16 8.24 3.51
CA VAL A 114 2.82 8.81 3.25
C VAL A 114 2.73 10.22 3.80
N GLU A 115 1.82 11.02 3.27
CA GLU A 115 1.53 12.33 3.84
C GLU A 115 0.74 12.15 5.16
N PRO A 116 1.29 12.57 6.33
CA PRO A 116 0.62 12.39 7.61
C PRO A 116 -0.67 13.18 7.73
N SER A 117 -0.74 14.36 7.11
CA SER A 117 -1.93 15.20 7.17
C SER A 117 -3.08 14.57 6.37
N GLY A 118 -4.25 14.45 7.00
CA GLY A 118 -5.43 13.87 6.35
C GLY A 118 -5.33 12.37 6.07
N PHE A 119 -4.40 11.64 6.68
CA PHE A 119 -4.24 10.18 6.48
C PHE A 119 -5.55 9.41 6.73
N ILE A 120 -6.17 9.60 7.90
CA ILE A 120 -7.40 8.89 8.26
C ILE A 120 -8.55 9.20 7.28
N PRO A 121 -8.88 10.48 7.00
CA PRO A 121 -9.87 10.82 5.96
C PRO A 121 -9.57 10.19 4.60
N ARG A 122 -8.33 10.29 4.12
CA ARG A 122 -7.93 9.80 2.79
C ARG A 122 -8.16 8.30 2.61
N TYR A 123 -7.68 7.50 3.56
CA TYR A 123 -7.85 6.04 3.48
C TYR A 123 -9.30 5.62 3.78
N THR A 124 -10.04 6.40 4.58
CA THR A 124 -11.49 6.18 4.75
C THR A 124 -12.25 6.41 3.44
N GLU A 125 -11.95 7.49 2.71
CA GLU A 125 -12.53 7.77 1.39
C GLU A 125 -12.16 6.71 0.35
N LEU A 126 -10.92 6.21 0.39
CA LEU A 126 -10.46 5.13 -0.49
C LEU A 126 -11.18 3.79 -0.22
N ILE A 127 -11.50 3.51 1.04
CA ILE A 127 -12.19 2.28 1.45
C ILE A 127 -13.72 2.36 1.23
N ALA A 128 -14.31 3.56 1.32
CA ALA A 128 -15.75 3.78 1.30
C ALA A 128 -16.51 3.14 0.11
N PRO A 129 -15.96 3.06 -1.13
CA PRO A 129 -16.63 2.38 -2.25
C PRO A 129 -16.86 0.88 -2.02
N PHE A 130 -16.05 0.26 -1.16
CA PHE A 130 -16.07 -1.18 -0.91
C PHE A 130 -17.01 -1.52 0.25
N ALA A 131 -16.98 -0.76 1.33
CA ALA A 131 -17.91 -0.90 2.44
C ALA A 131 -17.93 0.38 3.30
N PRO A 132 -19.03 0.65 4.01
CA PRO A 132 -19.13 1.76 4.95
C PRO A 132 -18.38 1.45 6.25
N LEU A 133 -17.05 1.33 6.18
CA LEU A 133 -16.19 1.08 7.33
C LEU A 133 -15.85 2.39 8.05
N VAL A 134 -15.76 2.32 9.37
CA VAL A 134 -15.38 3.42 10.25
C VAL A 134 -13.97 3.14 10.80
N PRO A 135 -13.08 4.14 10.79
CA PRO A 135 -11.76 4.00 11.40
C PRO A 135 -11.86 3.89 12.93
N ASP A 136 -10.93 3.15 13.53
CA ASP A 136 -10.80 2.99 14.99
C ASP A 136 -10.24 4.25 15.69
N VAL A 137 -9.64 5.15 14.92
CA VAL A 137 -9.10 6.43 15.37
C VAL A 137 -9.42 7.54 14.39
N GLU A 138 -9.61 8.75 14.91
CA GLU A 138 -9.79 9.95 14.07
C GLU A 138 -8.45 10.51 13.58
N THR A 139 -7.36 10.25 14.30
CA THR A 139 -6.03 10.82 14.03
C THR A 139 -4.90 9.84 14.31
N LEU A 140 -3.84 9.93 13.50
CA LEU A 140 -2.55 9.33 13.78
C LEU A 140 -1.87 10.08 14.92
N ARG A 141 -1.57 9.38 16.01
CA ARG A 141 -0.77 9.90 17.13
C ARG A 141 0.67 9.42 17.01
N ASP A 142 1.56 10.01 17.79
CA ASP A 142 2.98 9.65 17.79
C ASP A 142 3.23 8.17 18.08
N GLY A 143 4.17 7.60 17.34
CA GLY A 143 4.61 6.20 17.45
C GLY A 143 3.89 5.22 16.51
N PRO A 144 4.47 4.01 16.31
CA PRO A 144 3.83 2.95 15.53
C PRO A 144 2.63 2.36 16.25
N ARG A 145 1.53 2.16 15.52
CA ARG A 145 0.31 1.51 16.03
C ARG A 145 -0.47 0.82 14.92
N SER A 146 -1.27 -0.15 15.32
CA SER A 146 -2.30 -0.72 14.44
C SER A 146 -3.51 0.20 14.39
N ILE A 147 -4.06 0.36 13.19
CA ILE A 147 -5.25 1.15 12.87
C ILE A 147 -6.18 0.26 12.08
N GLY A 148 -7.42 0.17 12.49
CA GLY A 148 -8.45 -0.64 11.86
C GLY A 148 -9.55 0.20 11.23
N TRP A 149 -10.10 -0.28 10.12
CA TRP A 149 -11.41 0.12 9.59
C TRP A 149 -12.34 -1.10 9.69
N TYR A 150 -13.49 -0.92 10.34
CA TYR A 150 -14.48 -1.97 10.56
C TYR A 150 -15.91 -1.44 10.42
N GLY A 151 -16.88 -2.35 10.22
CA GLY A 151 -18.29 -1.97 10.16
C GLY A 151 -18.77 -1.49 11.54
N ALA A 152 -19.43 -0.32 11.59
CA ALA A 152 -19.90 0.27 12.86
C ALA A 152 -20.89 -0.64 13.62
N ASP A 153 -21.70 -1.40 12.88
CA ASP A 153 -22.78 -2.22 13.43
C ASP A 153 -22.43 -3.72 13.53
N ARG A 154 -21.16 -4.10 13.34
CA ARG A 154 -20.72 -5.50 13.34
C ARG A 154 -19.62 -5.72 14.37
N ALA A 155 -19.48 -6.97 14.80
CA ALA A 155 -18.32 -7.34 15.61
C ALA A 155 -17.02 -7.04 14.84
N PRO A 156 -15.93 -6.65 15.52
CA PRO A 156 -14.60 -6.51 14.91
C PRO A 156 -14.03 -7.80 14.32
N THR A 157 -14.78 -8.92 14.42
CA THR A 157 -14.52 -10.24 13.86
C THR A 157 -15.41 -10.60 12.67
N GLU A 158 -16.31 -9.71 12.23
CA GLU A 158 -17.22 -9.93 11.10
C GLU A 158 -17.03 -8.93 9.95
N GLY A 159 -17.43 -9.31 8.73
CA GLY A 159 -17.41 -8.46 7.54
C GLY A 159 -16.00 -8.08 7.03
N LEU A 160 -15.98 -7.14 6.07
CA LEU A 160 -14.75 -6.55 5.53
C LEU A 160 -14.04 -5.72 6.60
N ARG A 161 -12.71 -5.88 6.67
CA ARG A 161 -11.84 -5.07 7.52
C ARG A 161 -10.57 -4.72 6.78
N VAL A 162 -10.04 -3.56 7.13
CA VAL A 162 -8.71 -3.12 6.74
C VAL A 162 -7.94 -2.81 8.01
N LEU A 163 -6.73 -3.33 8.12
CA LEU A 163 -5.79 -3.01 9.18
C LEU A 163 -4.51 -2.46 8.58
N MET A 164 -3.95 -1.43 9.21
CA MET A 164 -2.65 -0.89 8.86
C MET A 164 -1.78 -0.77 10.10
N VAL A 165 -0.50 -1.12 9.99
CA VAL A 165 0.51 -0.76 10.99
C VAL A 165 1.19 0.52 10.52
N ALA A 166 0.90 1.62 11.20
CA ALA A 166 1.30 2.96 10.77
C ALA A 166 1.81 3.83 11.91
N SER A 167 2.60 4.83 11.55
CA SER A 167 2.98 5.97 12.37
C SER A 167 2.83 7.24 11.53
N PRO A 168 2.90 8.46 12.11
CA PRO A 168 2.88 9.68 11.31
C PRO A 168 3.91 9.63 10.16
N GLY A 169 3.39 9.70 8.93
CA GLY A 169 4.17 9.72 7.69
C GLY A 169 4.68 8.36 7.19
N ARG A 170 4.33 7.24 7.84
CA ARG A 170 4.86 5.91 7.48
C ARG A 170 3.82 4.81 7.66
N VAL A 171 3.75 3.88 6.70
CA VAL A 171 2.97 2.64 6.82
C VAL A 171 3.88 1.45 6.58
N ALA A 172 3.92 0.52 7.54
CA ALA A 172 4.76 -0.67 7.49
C ALA A 172 4.04 -1.88 6.87
N SER A 173 2.73 -1.97 7.06
CA SER A 173 1.91 -3.02 6.48
C SER A 173 0.44 -2.62 6.34
N VAL A 174 -0.23 -3.29 5.42
CA VAL A 174 -1.68 -3.24 5.21
C VAL A 174 -2.22 -4.66 5.11
N LEU A 175 -3.40 -4.91 5.68
CA LEU A 175 -4.10 -6.17 5.67
C LEU A 175 -5.58 -5.90 5.42
N ALA A 176 -6.11 -6.39 4.31
CA ALA A 176 -7.54 -6.46 4.06
C ALA A 176 -8.04 -7.88 4.31
N VAL A 177 -9.19 -8.04 4.95
CA VAL A 177 -9.80 -9.34 5.24
C VAL A 177 -11.31 -9.25 5.07
N ALA A 178 -11.92 -10.26 4.44
CA ALA A 178 -13.36 -10.43 4.40
C ALA A 178 -13.73 -11.92 4.49
N PRO A 179 -14.98 -12.27 4.83
CA PRO A 179 -15.46 -13.64 4.66
C PRO A 179 -15.24 -14.12 3.23
N ALA A 180 -14.74 -15.34 3.07
CA ALA A 180 -14.72 -15.98 1.76
C ALA A 180 -16.16 -16.33 1.39
N HIS A 181 -16.69 -15.65 0.37
CA HIS A 181 -17.92 -16.06 -0.30
C HIS A 181 -17.52 -16.95 -1.48
N ASP A 182 -18.14 -18.13 -1.55
CA ASP A 182 -18.05 -19.08 -2.67
C ASP A 182 -18.78 -18.56 -3.91
#